data_AF-A0A6U3UJF2-F1
#
_entry.id   AF-A0A6U3UJF2-F1
#
_cell.length_a   1.000
_cell.length_b   1.000
_cell.length_c   1.000
_cell.angle_alpha   90.00
_cell.angle_beta   90.00
_cell.angle_gamma   90.00
#
_symmetry.space_group_name_H-M   'P 1'
#
loop_
_entity.id
_entity.type
_entity.pdbx_description
1 polymer ?
#
loop_
_entity_poly.entity_id
_entity_poly.type
_entity_poly.pdbx_seq_one_letter_code
_entity_poly.pdbx_strand_id
1 'polypeptide(L)'
;YACAYGTSAAALQILFDTHPNSIFANEDKGRTPLHFAMVNAHRPMSPSVVAFLLSVKDTDIINIPDNSGDLPLSLFAKAVSFDPYAAEKNENAFKCLELYINAKPHPTAEFYEALFAITSHNKKLSHEIRKRCFRTYLATKPLVGKEFFDAIKRLPTWLQIEAFISPSSSMMEYLNSKTS
;
A
#
# COMPACT_ATOMS: atom_id res chain seq x y z
N TYR A 1 11.94 -15.74 2.63
CA TYR A 1 11.59 -16.13 4.02
C TYR A 1 11.96 -15.09 5.09
N ALA A 2 13.14 -14.46 5.05
CA ALA A 2 13.55 -13.50 6.08
C ALA A 2 12.53 -12.36 6.34
N CYS A 3 11.92 -11.82 5.28
CA CYS A 3 10.86 -10.80 5.38
C CYS A 3 9.55 -11.32 6.00
N ALA A 4 9.26 -12.62 5.87
CA ALA A 4 8.05 -13.22 6.42
C ALA A 4 8.15 -13.48 7.94
N TYR A 5 9.37 -13.64 8.47
CA TYR A 5 9.60 -13.94 9.89
C TYR A 5 10.07 -12.73 10.71
N GLY A 6 10.19 -11.55 10.11
CA GLY A 6 10.55 -10.33 10.83
C GLY A 6 12.01 -10.33 11.27
N THR A 7 12.94 -10.53 10.34
CA THR A 7 14.38 -10.44 10.61
C THR A 7 14.83 -9.00 10.93
N SER A 8 16.05 -8.83 11.43
CA SER A 8 16.63 -7.50 11.72
C SER A 8 17.01 -6.76 10.43
N ALA A 9 17.03 -5.43 10.49
CA ALA A 9 17.50 -4.60 9.37
C ALA A 9 18.95 -4.94 8.96
N ALA A 10 19.81 -5.28 9.93
CA ALA A 10 21.19 -5.70 9.65
C ALA A 10 21.25 -7.01 8.85
N ALA A 11 20.40 -7.98 9.17
CA ALA A 11 20.32 -9.23 8.42
C ALA A 11 19.78 -9.00 6.99
N LEU A 12 18.79 -8.12 6.82
CA LEU A 12 18.32 -7.72 5.49
C LEU A 12 19.40 -7.02 4.69
N GLN A 13 20.17 -6.13 5.31
CA GLN A 13 21.27 -5.44 4.65
C GLN A 13 22.32 -6.42 4.14
N ILE A 14 22.75 -7.37 4.98
CA ILE A 14 23.73 -8.41 4.58
C ILE A 14 23.20 -9.24 3.40
N LEU A 15 21.94 -9.65 3.44
CA LEU A 15 21.32 -10.42 2.35
C LEU A 15 21.25 -9.61 1.06
N PHE A 16 20.91 -8.33 1.15
CA PHE A 16 20.87 -7.42 0.02
C PHE A 16 22.27 -7.18 -0.57
N ASP A 17 23.27 -6.90 0.28
CA ASP A 17 24.65 -6.66 -0.16
C ASP A 17 25.24 -7.89 -0.87
N THR A 18 24.90 -9.09 -0.39
CA THR A 18 25.39 -10.34 -1.00
C THR A 18 24.58 -10.72 -2.25
N HIS A 19 23.27 -10.45 -2.26
CA HIS A 19 22.37 -10.81 -3.35
C HIS A 19 21.33 -9.69 -3.61
N PRO A 20 21.70 -8.62 -4.33
CA PRO A 20 20.82 -7.45 -4.51
C PRO A 20 19.48 -7.79 -5.17
N ASN A 21 19.49 -8.71 -6.14
CA ASN A 21 18.28 -9.15 -6.85
C ASN A 21 17.31 -9.96 -5.97
N SER A 22 17.72 -10.37 -4.76
CA SER A 22 16.84 -11.11 -3.84
C SER A 22 15.60 -10.32 -3.41
N ILE A 23 15.61 -8.98 -3.54
CA ILE A 23 14.42 -8.15 -3.30
C ILE A 23 13.30 -8.42 -4.32
N PHE A 24 13.62 -8.92 -5.51
CA PHE A 24 12.63 -9.28 -6.53
C PHE A 24 12.32 -10.78 -6.56
N ALA A 25 13.01 -11.58 -5.74
CA ALA A 25 12.81 -13.02 -5.72
C ALA A 25 11.37 -13.36 -5.33
N ASN A 26 10.70 -14.15 -6.15
CA ASN A 26 9.37 -14.66 -5.88
C ASN A 26 9.39 -16.16 -5.61
N GLU A 27 8.41 -16.62 -4.85
CA GLU A 27 8.11 -18.05 -4.75
C GLU A 27 7.09 -18.48 -5.81
N ASP A 28 6.73 -19.77 -5.85
CA ASP A 28 5.89 -20.41 -6.86
C ASP A 28 4.55 -19.71 -7.14
N LYS A 29 4.02 -18.93 -6.18
CA LYS A 29 2.81 -18.10 -6.37
C LYS A 29 3.09 -16.69 -6.89
N GLY A 30 4.32 -16.36 -7.28
CA GLY A 30 4.71 -15.03 -7.76
C GLY A 30 4.91 -13.99 -6.66
N ARG A 31 4.88 -14.39 -5.38
CA ARG A 31 4.95 -13.44 -4.25
C ARG A 31 6.36 -12.97 -3.98
N THR A 32 6.57 -11.67 -4.14
CA THR A 32 7.80 -10.97 -3.76
C THR A 32 7.98 -10.85 -2.24
N PRO A 33 9.17 -10.46 -1.74
CA PRO A 33 9.40 -10.22 -0.31
C PRO A 33 8.46 -9.16 0.29
N LEU A 34 8.03 -8.16 -0.51
CA LEU A 34 7.08 -7.14 -0.06
C LEU A 34 5.68 -7.72 0.17
N HIS A 35 5.21 -8.68 -0.64
CA HIS A 35 3.97 -9.41 -0.37
C HIS A 35 4.00 -10.07 1.00
N PHE A 36 5.11 -10.76 1.33
CA PHE A 36 5.26 -11.43 2.61
C PHE A 36 5.31 -10.45 3.80
N ALA A 37 6.00 -9.32 3.65
CA ALA A 37 6.07 -8.30 4.68
C ALA A 37 4.67 -7.69 4.95
N MET A 38 3.91 -7.42 3.89
CA MET A 38 2.56 -6.84 3.97
C MET A 38 1.51 -7.81 4.53
N VAL A 39 1.58 -9.12 4.21
CA VAL A 39 0.74 -10.15 4.85
C VAL A 39 0.99 -10.23 6.36
N ASN A 40 2.22 -9.99 6.79
CA ASN A 40 2.64 -10.08 8.20
C ASN A 40 2.72 -8.70 8.87
N ALA A 41 2.04 -7.68 8.35
CA ALA A 41 2.21 -6.29 8.79
C ALA A 41 1.91 -6.04 10.28
N HIS A 42 1.15 -6.92 10.93
CA HIS A 42 0.85 -6.85 12.36
C HIS A 42 2.05 -7.17 13.28
N ARG A 43 3.14 -7.75 12.74
CA ARG A 43 4.30 -8.17 13.54
C ARG A 43 5.21 -6.97 13.86
N PRO A 44 5.92 -6.97 15.01
CA PRO A 44 6.75 -5.85 15.46
C PRO A 44 7.82 -5.40 14.46
N MET A 45 8.43 -6.34 13.74
CA MET A 45 9.53 -6.05 12.81
C MET A 45 9.05 -5.65 11.40
N SER A 46 7.77 -5.85 11.08
CA SER A 46 7.25 -5.62 9.72
C SER A 46 7.43 -4.19 9.23
N PRO A 47 7.22 -3.12 10.04
CA PRO A 47 7.49 -1.75 9.60
C PRO A 47 8.94 -1.55 9.13
N SER A 48 9.92 -2.09 9.87
CA SER A 48 11.33 -1.97 9.49
C SER A 48 11.65 -2.75 8.21
N VAL A 49 11.06 -3.93 8.03
CA VAL A 49 11.20 -4.73 6.80
C VAL A 49 10.60 -4.01 5.59
N VAL A 50 9.39 -3.46 5.74
CA VAL A 50 8.71 -2.70 4.67
C VAL A 50 9.50 -1.44 4.31
N ALA A 51 9.95 -0.69 5.32
CA ALA A 51 10.78 0.50 5.12
C ALA A 51 12.07 0.16 4.35
N PHE A 52 12.75 -0.93 4.72
CA PHE A 52 13.95 -1.39 4.02
C PHE A 52 13.66 -1.71 2.54
N LEU A 53 12.65 -2.55 2.27
CA LEU A 53 12.31 -2.97 0.91
C LEU A 53 11.92 -1.79 0.01
N LEU A 54 11.24 -0.79 0.55
CA LEU A 54 10.84 0.42 -0.18
C LEU A 54 11.95 1.50 -0.24
N SER A 55 13.01 1.37 0.57
CA SER A 55 14.14 2.32 0.54
C SER A 55 15.13 2.05 -0.59
N VAL A 56 15.10 0.84 -1.15
CA VAL A 56 15.93 0.49 -2.31
C VAL A 56 15.44 1.31 -3.49
N LYS A 57 16.28 2.19 -4.04
CA LYS A 57 15.91 3.09 -5.13
C LYS A 57 15.44 2.33 -6.37
N ASP A 58 14.50 2.95 -7.10
CA ASP A 58 14.01 2.52 -8.42
C ASP A 58 13.40 1.11 -8.44
N THR A 59 12.86 0.65 -7.31
CA THR A 59 12.22 -0.66 -7.21
C THR A 59 10.72 -0.58 -7.49
N ASP A 60 10.29 -1.19 -8.60
CA ASP A 60 8.87 -1.37 -8.92
C ASP A 60 8.20 -2.47 -8.09
N ILE A 61 8.89 -3.05 -7.10
CA ILE A 61 8.39 -4.15 -6.24
C ILE A 61 7.02 -3.85 -5.59
N ILE A 62 6.71 -2.57 -5.37
CA ILE A 62 5.43 -2.10 -4.83
C ILE A 62 4.26 -2.36 -5.77
N ASN A 63 4.52 -2.44 -7.09
CA ASN A 63 3.53 -2.58 -8.14
C ASN A 63 3.53 -3.98 -8.79
N ILE A 64 4.39 -4.91 -8.34
CA ILE A 64 4.46 -6.26 -8.90
C ILE A 64 3.30 -7.10 -8.33
N PRO A 65 2.37 -7.60 -9.15
CA PRO A 65 1.35 -8.53 -8.69
C PRO A 65 1.90 -9.96 -8.54
N ASP A 66 1.30 -10.74 -7.65
CA ASP A 66 1.51 -12.19 -7.61
C ASP A 66 0.77 -12.90 -8.78
N ASN A 67 0.89 -14.24 -8.87
CA ASN A 67 0.28 -15.02 -9.96
C ASN A 67 -1.26 -14.97 -9.98
N SER A 68 -1.90 -14.48 -8.91
CA SER A 68 -3.34 -14.27 -8.81
C SER A 68 -3.76 -12.84 -9.18
N GLY A 69 -2.80 -11.98 -9.55
CA GLY A 69 -3.04 -10.55 -9.78
C GLY A 69 -3.06 -9.71 -8.50
N ASP A 70 -2.72 -10.28 -7.35
CA ASP A 70 -2.75 -9.55 -6.09
C ASP A 70 -1.48 -8.72 -5.89
N LEU A 71 -1.64 -7.41 -5.72
CA LEU A 71 -0.56 -6.53 -5.23
C LEU A 71 -0.23 -6.84 -3.75
N PRO A 72 0.94 -6.39 -3.24
CA PRO A 72 1.24 -6.52 -1.82
C PRO A 72 0.17 -5.88 -0.92
N LEU A 73 -0.42 -4.76 -1.36
CA LEU A 73 -1.54 -4.13 -0.64
C LEU A 73 -2.82 -4.96 -0.66
N SER A 74 -3.10 -5.69 -1.76
CA SER A 74 -4.26 -6.58 -1.85
C SER A 74 -4.16 -7.69 -0.80
N LEU A 75 -2.98 -8.27 -0.64
CA LEU A 75 -2.74 -9.29 0.39
C LEU A 75 -2.75 -8.71 1.80
N PHE A 76 -2.27 -7.47 2.01
CA PHE A 76 -2.44 -6.76 3.28
C PHE A 76 -3.91 -6.65 3.66
N ALA A 77 -4.75 -6.17 2.73
CA ALA A 77 -6.18 -6.00 2.98
C ALA A 77 -6.90 -7.31 3.31
N LYS A 78 -6.45 -8.43 2.71
CA LYS A 78 -6.97 -9.78 2.99
C LYS A 78 -6.49 -10.35 4.33
N ALA A 79 -5.27 -10.04 4.75
CA ALA A 79 -4.62 -10.66 5.90
C ALA A 79 -4.75 -9.86 7.21
N VAL A 80 -4.83 -8.53 7.13
CA VAL A 80 -4.82 -7.66 8.31
C VAL A 80 -6.24 -7.43 8.81
N SER A 81 -6.46 -7.77 10.08
CA SER A 81 -7.65 -7.39 10.84
C SER A 81 -7.28 -6.39 11.93
N PHE A 82 -7.90 -5.21 11.92
CA PHE A 82 -7.74 -4.23 12.99
C PHE A 82 -8.62 -4.62 14.19
N ASP A 83 -7.98 -5.10 15.26
CA ASP A 83 -8.62 -5.50 16.51
C ASP A 83 -8.49 -4.36 17.53
N PRO A 84 -9.58 -3.75 18.03
CA PRO A 84 -9.51 -2.62 18.96
C PRO A 84 -8.73 -2.90 20.25
N TYR A 85 -8.53 -4.17 20.62
CA TYR A 85 -7.77 -4.58 21.80
C TYR A 85 -6.29 -4.89 21.50
N ALA A 86 -5.88 -4.92 20.23
CA ALA A 86 -4.53 -5.23 19.81
C ALA A 86 -3.77 -3.98 19.32
N ALA A 87 -3.68 -2.96 20.18
CA ALA A 87 -3.13 -1.65 19.84
C ALA A 87 -1.76 -1.72 19.14
N GLU A 88 -0.83 -2.52 19.66
CA GLU A 88 0.51 -2.69 19.07
C GLU A 88 0.45 -3.32 17.66
N LYS A 89 -0.34 -4.38 17.49
CA LYS A 89 -0.50 -5.05 16.19
C LYS A 89 -1.11 -4.10 15.15
N ASN A 90 -2.11 -3.34 15.56
CA ASN A 90 -2.73 -2.33 14.71
C ASN A 90 -1.71 -1.26 14.32
N GLU A 91 -0.95 -0.75 15.28
CA GLU A 91 0.07 0.28 15.05
C GLU A 91 1.15 -0.21 14.06
N ASN A 92 1.60 -1.45 14.18
CA ASN A 92 2.54 -2.05 13.22
C ASN A 92 1.94 -2.11 11.81
N ALA A 93 0.69 -2.56 11.70
CA ALA A 93 0.01 -2.63 10.41
C ALA A 93 -0.19 -1.25 9.79
N PHE A 94 -0.55 -0.25 10.60
CA PHE A 94 -0.67 1.14 10.17
C PHE A 94 0.64 1.69 9.63
N LYS A 95 1.75 1.49 10.34
CA LYS A 95 3.07 1.95 9.89
C LYS A 95 3.46 1.32 8.56
N CYS A 96 3.22 0.02 8.37
CA CYS A 96 3.47 -0.65 7.08
C CYS A 96 2.64 -0.03 5.96
N LEU A 97 1.36 0.27 6.23
CA LEU A 97 0.46 0.88 5.28
C LEU A 97 0.88 2.32 4.93
N GLU A 98 1.28 3.13 5.91
CA GLU A 98 1.79 4.48 5.67
C GLU A 98 3.07 4.47 4.84
N LEU A 99 4.01 3.57 5.15
CA LEU A 99 5.23 3.39 4.36
C LEU A 99 4.91 3.03 2.90
N TYR A 100 3.99 2.07 2.69
CA TYR A 100 3.55 1.67 1.36
C TYR A 100 2.95 2.85 0.59
N ILE A 101 2.01 3.59 1.18
CA ILE A 101 1.36 4.73 0.52
C ILE A 101 2.38 5.83 0.20
N ASN A 102 3.30 6.12 1.11
CA ASN A 102 4.33 7.14 0.94
C ASN A 102 5.35 6.79 -0.15
N ALA A 103 5.49 5.50 -0.47
CA ALA A 103 6.30 5.04 -1.60
C ALA A 103 5.62 5.22 -2.97
N LYS A 104 4.44 5.85 -3.01
CA LYS A 104 3.74 6.28 -4.25
C LYS A 104 3.48 5.12 -5.23
N PRO A 105 2.71 4.10 -4.83
CA PRO A 105 2.28 3.04 -5.74
C PRO A 105 1.53 3.65 -6.95
N HIS A 106 1.56 2.95 -8.08
CA HIS A 106 0.86 3.39 -9.27
C HIS A 106 -0.67 3.42 -9.03
N PRO A 107 -1.38 4.43 -9.58
CA PRO A 107 -2.83 4.60 -9.44
C PRO A 107 -3.63 3.60 -10.29
N THR A 108 -3.37 2.29 -10.15
CA THR A 108 -4.09 1.24 -10.91
C THR A 108 -5.40 0.86 -10.23
N ALA A 109 -6.32 0.22 -10.98
CA ALA A 109 -7.58 -0.26 -10.44
C ALA A 109 -7.37 -1.21 -9.24
N GLU A 110 -6.39 -2.11 -9.35
CA GLU A 110 -6.02 -3.09 -8.33
C GLU A 110 -5.55 -2.41 -7.04
N PHE A 111 -4.77 -1.33 -7.16
CA PHE A 111 -4.33 -0.54 -6.00
C PHE A 111 -5.54 0.07 -5.26
N TYR A 112 -6.49 0.67 -5.99
CA TYR A 112 -7.66 1.28 -5.36
C TYR A 112 -8.61 0.25 -4.75
N GLU A 113 -8.81 -0.89 -5.41
CA GLU A 113 -9.60 -2.00 -4.88
C GLU A 113 -8.97 -2.54 -3.59
N ALA A 114 -7.65 -2.71 -3.57
CA ALA A 114 -6.91 -3.08 -2.38
C ALA A 114 -7.07 -2.05 -1.26
N LEU A 115 -6.86 -0.76 -1.56
CA LEU A 115 -7.01 0.35 -0.61
C LEU A 115 -8.42 0.38 0.01
N PHE A 116 -9.45 0.11 -0.80
CA PHE A 116 -10.82 0.02 -0.33
C PHE A 116 -11.08 -1.22 0.53
N ALA A 117 -10.43 -2.34 0.22
CA ALA A 117 -10.60 -3.61 0.91
C ALA A 117 -10.00 -3.66 2.33
N ILE A 118 -9.14 -2.69 2.72
CA ILE A 118 -8.35 -2.67 3.99
C ILE A 118 -9.16 -2.86 5.29
N THR A 119 -10.49 -2.91 5.25
CA THR A 119 -11.30 -2.93 6.46
C THR A 119 -12.63 -3.69 6.25
N SER A 120 -12.74 -4.88 6.82
CA SER A 120 -13.92 -5.74 6.67
C SER A 120 -14.69 -6.01 7.98
N HIS A 121 -14.14 -5.69 9.15
CA HIS A 121 -14.66 -6.22 10.43
C HIS A 121 -15.20 -5.19 11.44
N ASN A 122 -14.80 -3.92 11.40
CA ASN A 122 -15.33 -2.85 12.29
C ASN A 122 -15.66 -1.60 11.48
N LYS A 123 -16.96 -1.31 11.26
CA LYS A 123 -17.41 -0.26 10.33
C LYS A 123 -16.92 1.17 10.66
N LYS A 124 -16.74 1.52 11.94
CA LYS A 124 -16.31 2.87 12.35
C LYS A 124 -14.80 3.04 12.24
N LEU A 125 -14.04 2.12 12.82
CA LEU A 125 -12.58 2.09 12.68
C LEU A 125 -12.20 1.96 11.20
N SER A 126 -12.96 1.18 10.44
CA SER A 126 -12.85 1.04 8.99
C SER A 126 -12.89 2.37 8.22
N HIS A 127 -13.83 3.24 8.58
CA HIS A 127 -14.06 4.49 7.87
C HIS A 127 -12.91 5.48 8.07
N GLU A 128 -12.47 5.66 9.32
CA GLU A 128 -11.36 6.56 9.65
C GLU A 128 -10.04 6.11 9.02
N ILE A 129 -9.78 4.79 9.01
CA ILE A 129 -8.58 4.23 8.38
C ILE A 129 -8.60 4.48 6.87
N ARG A 130 -9.68 4.09 6.19
CA ARG A 130 -9.83 4.30 4.73
C ARG A 130 -9.68 5.78 4.39
N LYS A 131 -10.31 6.66 5.17
CA LYS A 131 -10.25 8.11 4.99
C LYS A 131 -8.83 8.64 5.16
N ARG A 132 -8.13 8.24 6.23
CA ARG A 132 -6.74 8.64 6.49
C ARG A 132 -5.82 8.16 5.37
N CYS A 133 -5.89 6.88 4.99
CA CYS A 133 -5.06 6.32 3.93
C CYS A 133 -5.29 7.00 2.58
N PHE A 134 -6.55 7.24 2.22
CA PHE A 134 -6.89 7.95 1.00
C PHE A 134 -6.35 9.39 1.01
N ARG A 135 -6.50 10.12 2.11
CA ARG A 135 -5.93 11.47 2.27
C ARG A 135 -4.40 11.48 2.21
N THR A 136 -3.74 10.55 2.89
CA THR A 136 -2.27 10.39 2.82
C THR A 136 -1.84 10.14 1.39
N TYR A 137 -2.54 9.26 0.66
CA TYR A 137 -2.25 8.99 -0.73
C TYR A 137 -2.42 10.23 -1.61
N LEU A 138 -3.54 10.96 -1.50
CA LEU A 138 -3.76 12.20 -2.25
C LEU A 138 -2.70 13.26 -1.92
N ALA A 139 -2.24 13.36 -0.68
CA ALA A 139 -1.18 14.26 -0.26
C ALA A 139 0.17 13.96 -0.93
N THR A 140 0.40 12.73 -1.42
CA THR A 140 1.59 12.39 -2.20
C THR A 140 1.60 12.99 -3.61
N LYS A 141 0.48 13.62 -4.03
CA LYS A 141 0.23 14.15 -5.38
C LYS A 141 0.41 13.07 -6.46
N PRO A 142 -0.41 12.00 -6.43
CA PRO A 142 -0.32 10.93 -7.42
C PRO A 142 -0.60 11.47 -8.82
N LEU A 143 -0.10 10.73 -9.82
CA LEU A 143 -0.42 11.01 -11.23
C LEU A 143 -1.92 10.86 -11.43
N VAL A 144 -2.56 11.92 -11.91
CA VAL A 144 -4.01 11.95 -12.14
C VAL A 144 -4.26 11.70 -13.62
N GLY A 145 -4.97 10.60 -13.92
CA GLY A 145 -5.28 10.17 -15.29
C GLY A 145 -6.61 9.42 -15.37
N LYS A 146 -6.93 8.84 -16.52
CA LYS A 146 -8.21 8.13 -16.74
C LYS A 146 -8.46 7.04 -15.68
N GLU A 147 -7.45 6.23 -15.38
CA GLU A 147 -7.54 5.13 -14.41
C GLU A 147 -7.83 5.64 -13.00
N PHE A 148 -7.20 6.75 -12.58
CA PHE A 148 -7.50 7.43 -11.33
C PHE A 148 -9.00 7.77 -11.25
N PHE A 149 -9.56 8.44 -12.27
CA PHE A 149 -10.97 8.84 -12.24
C PHE A 149 -11.94 7.66 -12.31
N ASP A 150 -11.63 6.66 -13.13
CA ASP A 150 -12.47 5.46 -13.23
C ASP A 150 -12.49 4.70 -11.89
N ALA A 151 -11.39 4.69 -11.16
CA ALA A 151 -11.33 4.15 -9.81
C ALA A 151 -12.09 5.02 -8.80
N ILE A 152 -11.91 6.35 -8.81
CA ILE A 152 -12.65 7.28 -7.93
C ILE A 152 -14.17 7.07 -8.10
N LYS A 153 -14.67 6.94 -9.33
CA LYS A 153 -16.10 6.70 -9.60
C LYS A 153 -16.66 5.42 -8.97
N ARG A 154 -15.82 4.42 -8.73
CA ARG A 154 -16.19 3.16 -8.06
C ARG A 154 -16.22 3.30 -6.54
N LEU A 155 -15.66 4.37 -5.98
CA LEU A 155 -15.63 4.61 -4.53
C LEU A 155 -17.00 5.10 -4.02
N PRO A 156 -17.32 4.90 -2.73
CA PRO A 156 -18.50 5.51 -2.12
C PRO A 156 -18.48 7.04 -2.25
N THR A 157 -19.67 7.65 -2.39
CA THR A 157 -19.86 9.09 -2.63
C THR A 157 -19.05 9.98 -1.69
N TRP A 158 -18.92 9.63 -0.41
CA TRP A 158 -18.17 10.43 0.56
C TRP A 158 -16.65 10.45 0.28
N LEU A 159 -16.06 9.38 -0.28
CA LEU A 159 -14.65 9.35 -0.70
C LEU A 159 -14.44 10.07 -2.03
N GLN A 160 -15.42 9.97 -2.93
CA GLN A 160 -15.43 10.79 -4.14
C GLN A 160 -15.35 12.27 -3.75
N ILE A 161 -16.23 12.70 -2.84
CA ILE A 161 -16.26 14.07 -2.32
C ILE A 161 -14.90 14.46 -1.70
N GLU A 162 -14.28 13.61 -0.88
CA GLU A 162 -12.94 13.91 -0.31
C GLU A 162 -11.86 14.08 -1.40
N ALA A 163 -11.93 13.30 -2.49
CA ALA A 163 -11.03 13.45 -3.63
C ALA A 163 -11.18 14.83 -4.31
N PHE A 164 -12.41 15.33 -4.41
CA PHE A 164 -12.73 16.61 -5.05
C PHE A 164 -12.58 17.83 -4.12
N ILE A 165 -12.68 17.68 -2.80
CA ILE A 165 -12.50 18.77 -1.82
C ILE A 165 -11.03 19.08 -1.56
N SER A 166 -10.15 18.07 -1.69
CA SER A 166 -8.70 18.25 -1.58
C SER A 166 -8.04 18.06 -2.95
N PRO A 167 -8.39 18.85 -3.98
CA PRO A 167 -7.83 18.65 -5.30
C PRO A 167 -6.35 19.00 -5.24
N SER A 168 -5.48 18.04 -5.56
CA SER A 168 -4.09 18.34 -5.86
C SER A 168 -4.03 19.27 -7.07
N SER A 169 -2.97 20.06 -7.20
CA SER A 169 -2.74 20.88 -8.39
C SER A 169 -2.85 20.06 -9.69
N SER A 170 -2.38 18.80 -9.65
CA SER A 170 -2.50 17.83 -10.76
C SER A 170 -3.95 17.45 -11.11
N MET A 171 -4.86 17.43 -10.13
CA MET A 171 -6.27 17.12 -10.38
C MET A 171 -6.99 18.29 -11.05
N MET A 172 -6.67 19.52 -10.65
CA MET A 172 -7.21 20.74 -11.31
C MET A 172 -6.66 20.90 -12.73
N GLU A 173 -5.37 20.65 -12.94
CA GLU A 173 -4.75 20.68 -14.27
C GLU A 173 -5.40 19.68 -15.24
N TYR A 174 -5.61 18.44 -14.81
CA TYR A 174 -6.27 17.42 -15.63
C TYR A 174 -7.70 17.82 -16.00
N LEU A 175 -8.51 18.29 -15.03
CA LEU A 175 -9.88 18.71 -15.30
C LEU A 175 -9.92 19.85 -16.32
N ASN A 176 -9.06 20.85 -16.19
CA ASN A 176 -8.95 21.96 -17.12
C ASN A 176 -8.51 21.52 -18.54
N SER A 177 -7.65 20.50 -18.64
CA SER A 177 -7.20 19.92 -19.91
C SER A 177 -8.29 19.15 -20.68
N LYS A 178 -9.39 18.79 -20.00
CA LYS A 178 -10.53 18.07 -20.60
C LYS A 178 -11.73 18.96 -20.90
N THR A 179 -11.73 20.19 -20.39
CA THR A 179 -12.76 21.21 -20.64
C THR A 179 -12.36 22.23 -21.71
N SER A 180 -11.17 22.10 -22.30
CA SER A 180 -10.65 22.91 -23.41
C SER A 180 -10.61 22.10 -24.69
#